data_AF-B4D731-F1
#
_entry.id   AF-B4D731-F1
#
_cell.length_a   1.000
_cell.length_b   1.000
_cell.length_c   1.000
_cell.angle_alpha   90.00
_cell.angle_beta   90.00
_cell.angle_gamma   90.00
#
_symmetry.space_group_name_H-M   'P 1'
#
loop_
_entity.id
_entity.type
_entity.pdbx_description
1 polymer ?
#
loop_
_entity_poly.entity_id
_entity_poly.type
_entity_poly.pdbx_seq_one_letter_code
_entity_poly.pdbx_strand_id
1 'polypeptide(L)'
;MRFLHSFARFSAVLTLALSLPVNNRAAESVAVTATIDVAHPQSAIPKSFAGFSREWRRFPSPDGGPAGAVHPTYLRLLENLAAFNDEGLSFRVGGNSADGMGTVPEDDRWRQIGEVFKATRTPIIININLAKENAELDKDLIRAAQRLLPPGAIATFELGNEPDGWKGRYRPEDYTYEQYLEAYHKVAEQLVPSLTPGLAGPAWAHSAPPEVLMQFLAKERPFINLLTVHSYRFDPKSHPEVKKLLDEGPTAGFAKSLAPGIKVAHDAGLKLRLGEAGSAWSGGIAGFSDTYACSLWTIDFLFELAHAGLDGVNFHGGGVSHYTAIKEDVDKASGKAIISASAPYYGMLVFSEAVAHEARFVPVQTAGPATRVKFWATVDRTGTVRVVVINKDFTAPADVEIRLSGKQTGATLKRLEAPSLDATTGLTYAGQTFDGTADGNPVGALKQEALAEQDGVLRFHLDPASAALLTVPAVP
;
A
#
# COMPACT_ATOMS: atom_id res chain seq x y z
N MET A 1 -67.02 25.66 -39.30
CA MET A 1 -67.42 24.85 -40.47
C MET A 1 -66.21 24.02 -40.88
N ARG A 2 -66.34 22.68 -40.89
CA ARG A 2 -65.34 21.62 -41.25
C ARG A 2 -64.26 21.31 -40.18
N PHE A 3 -63.93 20.07 -39.77
CA PHE A 3 -64.49 18.71 -39.94
C PHE A 3 -63.87 17.77 -38.86
N LEU A 4 -64.68 16.79 -38.42
CA LEU A 4 -64.49 15.47 -37.75
C LEU A 4 -63.07 14.98 -37.32
N HIS A 5 -62.89 14.49 -36.08
CA HIS A 5 -63.08 13.09 -35.59
C HIS A 5 -62.38 12.01 -36.43
N SER A 6 -61.46 11.21 -35.83
CA SER A 6 -61.45 9.72 -35.91
C SER A 6 -60.17 9.04 -35.37
N PHE A 7 -60.38 8.19 -34.35
CA PHE A 7 -59.77 6.88 -34.07
C PHE A 7 -58.27 6.71 -33.75
N ALA A 8 -58.02 6.32 -32.48
CA ALA A 8 -56.85 5.55 -32.06
C ALA A 8 -57.09 4.05 -32.28
N ARG A 9 -56.14 3.37 -32.93
CA ARG A 9 -56.00 1.90 -32.96
C ARG A 9 -54.66 1.54 -32.34
N PHE A 10 -54.67 0.97 -31.14
CA PHE A 10 -53.51 0.27 -30.58
C PHE A 10 -53.47 -1.14 -31.17
N SER A 11 -52.42 -1.47 -31.92
CA SER A 11 -52.09 -2.87 -32.26
C SER A 11 -51.09 -3.38 -31.21
N ALA A 12 -51.50 -4.40 -30.45
CA ALA A 12 -50.61 -5.14 -29.58
C ALA A 12 -49.78 -6.11 -30.44
N VAL A 13 -48.46 -5.90 -30.48
CA VAL A 13 -47.51 -6.87 -31.04
C VAL A 13 -47.11 -7.80 -29.91
N LEU A 14 -47.58 -9.04 -29.96
CA LEU A 14 -47.19 -10.11 -29.04
C LEU A 14 -45.88 -10.72 -29.54
N THR A 15 -44.75 -10.26 -29.01
CA THR A 15 -43.44 -10.87 -29.27
C THR A 15 -43.30 -12.13 -28.41
N LEU A 16 -43.42 -13.30 -29.02
CA LEU A 16 -43.14 -14.58 -28.37
C LEU A 16 -41.62 -14.69 -28.16
N ALA A 17 -41.14 -14.39 -26.95
CA ALA A 17 -39.75 -14.64 -26.58
C ALA A 17 -39.57 -16.14 -26.34
N LEU A 18 -38.87 -16.82 -27.25
CA LEU A 18 -38.34 -18.16 -27.01
C LEU A 18 -37.29 -18.06 -25.89
N SER A 19 -37.66 -18.45 -24.67
CA SER A 19 -36.70 -18.67 -23.59
C SER A 19 -35.92 -19.95 -23.88
N LEU A 20 -34.75 -19.81 -24.53
CA LEU A 20 -33.73 -20.84 -24.47
C LEU A 20 -33.30 -20.96 -23.00
N PRO A 21 -33.21 -22.17 -22.43
CA PRO A 21 -32.67 -22.34 -21.09
C PRO A 21 -31.22 -21.86 -21.12
N VAL A 22 -30.94 -20.75 -20.44
CA VAL A 22 -29.58 -20.40 -20.06
C VAL A 22 -29.16 -21.51 -19.10
N ASN A 23 -28.36 -22.45 -19.61
CA ASN A 23 -27.62 -23.38 -18.76
C ASN A 23 -26.68 -22.54 -17.90
N ASN A 24 -27.15 -22.12 -16.73
CA ASN A 24 -26.29 -21.71 -15.61
C ASN A 24 -25.55 -22.95 -15.12
N ARG A 25 -24.61 -23.47 -15.93
CA ARG A 25 -23.54 -24.29 -15.35
C ARG A 25 -22.73 -23.33 -14.49
N ALA A 26 -22.74 -23.57 -13.18
CA ALA A 26 -21.75 -22.98 -12.29
C ALA A 26 -20.36 -23.19 -12.93
N ALA A 27 -19.54 -22.16 -12.96
CA ALA A 27 -18.19 -22.27 -13.52
C ALA A 27 -17.46 -23.42 -12.81
N GLU A 28 -16.82 -24.29 -13.60
CA GLU A 28 -16.09 -25.43 -13.05
C GLU A 28 -14.89 -24.92 -12.25
N SER A 29 -14.74 -25.43 -11.02
CA SER A 29 -13.59 -25.10 -10.18
C SER A 29 -12.29 -25.57 -10.84
N VAL A 30 -11.27 -24.72 -10.77
CA VAL A 30 -9.92 -25.11 -11.18
C VAL A 30 -9.18 -25.69 -9.98
N ALA A 31 -8.79 -26.96 -10.06
CA ALA A 31 -7.95 -27.58 -9.04
C ALA A 31 -6.53 -27.03 -9.10
N VAL A 32 -6.01 -26.55 -7.97
CA VAL A 32 -4.64 -26.03 -7.86
C VAL A 32 -3.97 -26.54 -6.59
N THR A 33 -2.75 -27.05 -6.73
CA THR A 33 -1.94 -27.52 -5.61
C THR A 33 -0.74 -26.61 -5.41
N ALA A 34 -0.45 -26.23 -4.17
CA ALA A 34 0.79 -25.57 -3.76
C ALA A 34 1.51 -26.39 -2.69
N THR A 35 2.79 -26.65 -2.91
CA THR A 35 3.69 -27.27 -1.91
C THR A 35 4.54 -26.19 -1.28
N ILE A 36 4.57 -26.14 0.05
CA ILE A 36 5.27 -25.10 0.83
C ILE A 36 6.52 -25.71 1.46
N ASP A 37 7.69 -25.21 1.07
CA ASP A 37 8.98 -25.75 1.50
C ASP A 37 9.53 -25.04 2.75
N VAL A 38 8.88 -25.28 3.89
CA VAL A 38 9.19 -24.62 5.18
C VAL A 38 10.62 -24.88 5.65
N ALA A 39 11.27 -25.95 5.17
CA ALA A 39 12.64 -26.29 5.51
C ALA A 39 13.69 -25.35 4.90
N HIS A 40 13.33 -24.58 3.87
CA HIS A 40 14.26 -23.70 3.15
C HIS A 40 13.78 -22.23 3.15
N PRO A 41 13.69 -21.57 4.31
CA PRO A 41 13.31 -20.16 4.38
C PRO A 41 14.30 -19.29 3.59
N GLN A 42 13.75 -18.30 2.90
CA GLN A 42 14.47 -17.37 2.03
C GLN A 42 14.72 -16.03 2.77
N SER A 43 14.68 -14.92 2.02
CA SER A 43 14.91 -13.57 2.54
C SER A 43 13.92 -13.20 3.63
N ALA A 44 14.40 -12.44 4.61
CA ALA A 44 13.54 -11.81 5.61
C ALA A 44 12.79 -10.64 4.98
N ILE A 45 11.53 -10.47 5.40
CA ILE A 45 10.72 -9.32 5.03
C ILE A 45 10.95 -8.24 6.11
N PRO A 46 11.33 -7.01 5.75
CA PRO A 46 11.45 -5.93 6.73
C PRO A 46 10.15 -5.73 7.53
N LYS A 47 10.26 -5.55 8.86
CA LYS A 47 9.10 -5.34 9.75
C LYS A 47 8.19 -4.21 9.27
N SER A 48 8.80 -3.08 8.91
CA SER A 48 8.15 -1.87 8.37
C SER A 48 8.16 -1.82 6.84
N PHE A 49 8.02 -2.97 6.17
CA PHE A 49 7.98 -3.03 4.72
C PHE A 49 6.83 -2.18 4.18
N ALA A 50 5.58 -2.44 4.60
CA ALA A 50 4.43 -1.61 4.24
C ALA A 50 4.35 -0.35 5.13
N GLY A 51 3.77 0.71 4.57
CA GLY A 51 3.69 2.00 5.25
C GLY A 51 2.84 3.02 4.51
N PHE A 52 2.78 4.23 5.06
CA PHE A 52 2.02 5.36 4.52
C PHE A 52 2.96 6.50 4.10
N SER A 53 2.57 7.23 3.05
CA SER A 53 3.10 8.54 2.67
C SER A 53 1.94 9.54 2.66
N ARG A 54 2.20 10.80 3.00
CA ARG A 54 1.22 11.88 2.85
C ARG A 54 1.88 13.24 2.69
N GLU A 55 1.12 14.17 2.13
CA GLU A 55 1.47 15.59 2.07
C GLU A 55 1.66 16.20 3.49
N TRP A 56 2.40 17.32 3.59
CA TRP A 56 2.53 18.19 4.77
C TRP A 56 1.22 18.91 5.18
N ARG A 57 0.09 18.21 5.14
CA ARG A 57 -1.22 18.68 5.57
C ARG A 57 -1.44 18.34 7.04
N ARG A 58 -2.35 19.08 7.69
CA ARG A 58 -2.83 18.69 9.03
C ARG A 58 -3.42 17.29 8.96
N PHE A 59 -3.18 16.50 10.01
CA PHE A 59 -3.97 15.31 10.23
C PHE A 59 -5.40 15.71 10.63
N PRO A 60 -6.41 14.87 10.37
CA PRO A 60 -7.74 15.11 10.91
C PRO A 60 -7.66 15.18 12.44
N SER A 61 -8.39 16.12 13.03
CA SER A 61 -8.44 16.33 14.48
C SER A 61 -9.82 15.95 15.03
N PRO A 62 -9.90 15.53 16.31
CA PRO A 62 -11.18 15.31 16.96
C PRO A 62 -11.94 16.62 17.19
N ASP A 63 -13.26 16.55 17.15
CA ASP A 63 -14.13 17.71 17.35
C ASP A 63 -13.87 18.38 18.71
N GLY A 64 -13.60 19.69 18.69
CA GLY A 64 -13.31 20.46 19.90
C GLY A 64 -12.02 20.05 20.63
N GLY A 65 -11.21 19.16 20.05
CA GLY A 65 -9.92 18.77 20.60
C GLY A 65 -8.81 19.80 20.30
N PRO A 66 -7.65 19.64 20.95
CA PRO A 66 -6.51 20.53 20.69
C PRO A 66 -6.02 20.33 19.24
N ALA A 67 -5.58 21.42 18.60
CA ALA A 67 -5.13 21.39 17.21
C ALA A 67 -3.95 20.43 16.95
N GLY A 68 -3.13 20.17 17.97
CA GLY A 68 -2.06 19.18 17.93
C GLY A 68 -2.50 17.72 18.07
N ALA A 69 -3.79 17.43 18.27
CA ALA A 69 -4.30 16.06 18.35
C ALA A 69 -4.69 15.52 16.97
N VAL A 70 -4.45 14.22 16.79
CA VAL A 70 -4.94 13.41 15.67
C VAL A 70 -6.24 12.72 16.08
N HIS A 71 -7.16 12.57 15.13
CA HIS A 71 -8.43 11.90 15.35
C HIS A 71 -8.22 10.45 15.86
N PRO A 72 -8.86 10.04 16.98
CA PRO A 72 -8.63 8.71 17.57
C PRO A 72 -8.87 7.55 16.61
N THR A 73 -9.93 7.62 15.79
CA THR A 73 -10.21 6.63 14.73
C THR A 73 -9.05 6.48 13.74
N TYR A 74 -8.38 7.58 13.38
CA TYR A 74 -7.22 7.53 12.48
C TYR A 74 -6.05 6.81 13.15
N LEU A 75 -5.76 7.15 14.41
CA LEU A 75 -4.71 6.48 15.18
C LEU A 75 -5.01 4.99 15.37
N ARG A 76 -6.25 4.61 15.70
CA ARG A 76 -6.67 3.21 15.85
C ARG A 76 -6.47 2.41 14.56
N LEU A 77 -6.80 2.98 13.39
CA LEU A 77 -6.56 2.32 12.11
C LEU A 77 -5.07 2.07 11.86
N LEU A 78 -4.19 3.00 12.23
CA LEU A 78 -2.75 2.78 12.17
C LEU A 78 -2.28 1.70 13.15
N GLU A 79 -2.79 1.73 14.39
CA GLU A 79 -2.46 0.74 15.43
C GLU A 79 -2.86 -0.67 15.02
N ASN A 80 -4.02 -0.84 14.38
CA ASN A 80 -4.48 -2.14 13.89
C ASN A 80 -3.51 -2.74 12.86
N LEU A 81 -2.98 -1.93 11.94
CA LEU A 81 -1.98 -2.38 10.96
C LEU A 81 -0.62 -2.65 11.62
N ALA A 82 -0.27 -1.90 12.66
CA ALA A 82 0.98 -2.04 13.42
C ALA A 82 0.92 -3.13 14.51
N ALA A 83 -0.20 -3.84 14.67
CA ALA A 83 -0.37 -4.84 15.74
C ALA A 83 0.42 -6.13 15.49
N PHE A 84 0.80 -6.42 14.24
CA PHE A 84 1.40 -7.70 13.82
C PHE A 84 2.93 -7.75 13.96
N ASN A 85 3.57 -6.60 14.03
CA ASN A 85 5.02 -6.45 14.21
C ASN A 85 5.30 -5.25 15.11
N ASP A 86 6.30 -5.37 15.97
CA ASP A 86 6.91 -4.18 16.56
C ASP A 86 7.54 -3.34 15.46
N GLU A 87 7.28 -2.03 15.47
CA GLU A 87 7.71 -1.10 14.40
C GLU A 87 7.26 -1.57 13.00
N GLY A 88 6.03 -2.09 12.90
CA GLY A 88 5.51 -2.77 11.70
C GLY A 88 5.05 -1.86 10.56
N LEU A 89 5.01 -0.53 10.76
CA LEU A 89 4.35 0.37 9.82
C LEU A 89 5.15 1.66 9.62
N SER A 90 5.88 1.74 8.50
CA SER A 90 6.63 2.95 8.14
C SER A 90 5.70 4.12 7.82
N PHE A 91 6.15 5.34 8.10
CA PHE A 91 5.40 6.55 7.78
C PHE A 91 6.33 7.61 7.19
N ARG A 92 5.90 8.25 6.11
CA ARG A 92 6.60 9.34 5.40
C ARG A 92 5.69 10.56 5.30
N VAL A 93 6.20 11.73 5.67
CA VAL A 93 5.50 13.02 5.51
C VAL A 93 6.30 13.85 4.51
N GLY A 94 5.70 14.22 3.39
CA GLY A 94 6.41 14.87 2.29
C GLY A 94 5.52 15.27 1.13
N GLY A 95 5.84 14.75 -0.05
CA GLY A 95 5.10 15.03 -1.29
C GLY A 95 5.39 16.43 -1.84
N ASN A 96 4.58 16.84 -2.80
CA ASN A 96 4.73 18.12 -3.49
C ASN A 96 4.69 19.34 -2.54
N SER A 97 4.01 19.20 -1.40
CA SER A 97 3.89 20.25 -0.39
C SER A 97 5.20 20.53 0.36
N ALA A 98 6.14 19.58 0.42
CA ALA A 98 7.44 19.81 1.05
C ALA A 98 8.23 20.90 0.32
N ASP A 99 8.32 20.78 -1.01
CA ASP A 99 8.98 21.77 -1.87
C ASP A 99 8.18 23.08 -2.00
N GLY A 100 6.89 23.07 -1.63
CA GLY A 100 6.07 24.27 -1.49
C GLY A 100 6.32 25.07 -0.21
N MET A 101 6.91 24.47 0.84
CA MET A 101 7.08 25.13 2.14
C MET A 101 7.95 26.38 2.04
N GLY A 102 7.53 27.48 2.67
CA GLY A 102 8.33 28.71 2.80
C GLY A 102 8.72 29.06 4.23
N THR A 103 8.12 28.39 5.19
CA THR A 103 8.30 28.59 6.62
C THR A 103 8.17 27.25 7.33
N VAL A 104 8.71 27.15 8.54
CA VAL A 104 8.47 25.99 9.40
C VAL A 104 6.97 25.88 9.71
N PRO A 105 6.34 24.69 9.57
CA PRO A 105 4.96 24.49 9.98
C PRO A 105 4.75 24.74 11.47
N GLU A 106 3.52 25.08 11.84
CA GLU A 106 3.14 25.30 13.23
C GLU A 106 3.42 24.10 14.13
N ASP A 107 3.73 24.35 15.40
CA ASP A 107 4.08 23.33 16.39
C ASP A 107 3.05 22.20 16.48
N ASP A 108 1.75 22.50 16.33
CA ASP A 108 0.69 21.50 16.33
C ASP A 108 0.86 20.44 15.25
N ARG A 109 1.38 20.80 14.07
CA ARG A 109 1.61 19.83 12.99
C ARG A 109 2.68 18.81 13.37
N TRP A 110 3.73 19.26 14.05
CA TRP A 110 4.77 18.38 14.59
C TRP A 110 4.22 17.50 15.72
N ARG A 111 3.38 18.05 16.61
CA ARG A 111 2.72 17.25 17.66
C ARG A 111 1.84 16.14 17.08
N GLN A 112 1.12 16.42 15.99
CA GLN A 112 0.33 15.41 15.29
C GLN A 112 1.22 14.30 14.71
N ILE A 113 2.37 14.64 14.10
CA ILE A 113 3.36 13.63 13.65
C ILE A 113 3.87 12.80 14.84
N GLY A 114 4.08 13.42 16.00
CA GLY A 114 4.43 12.73 17.23
C GLY A 114 3.38 11.73 17.71
N GLU A 115 2.09 12.04 17.59
CA GLU A 115 0.99 11.09 17.88
C GLU A 115 0.99 9.91 16.90
N VAL A 116 1.24 10.16 15.61
CA VAL A 116 1.40 9.10 14.61
C VAL A 116 2.57 8.18 14.94
N PHE A 117 3.73 8.75 15.30
CA PHE A 117 4.88 7.94 15.75
C PHE A 117 4.53 7.04 16.93
N LYS A 118 3.74 7.52 17.90
CA LYS A 118 3.31 6.68 19.04
C LYS A 118 2.40 5.54 18.60
N ALA A 119 1.48 5.79 17.68
CA ALA A 119 0.54 4.78 17.16
C ALA A 119 1.26 3.71 16.32
N THR A 120 2.20 4.10 15.46
CA THR A 120 2.92 3.17 14.58
C THR A 120 4.15 2.54 15.21
N ARG A 121 4.70 3.18 16.26
CA ARG A 121 5.96 2.84 16.92
C ARG A 121 7.14 2.78 15.96
N THR A 122 7.05 3.43 14.80
CA THR A 122 8.05 3.35 13.72
C THR A 122 8.58 4.75 13.42
N PRO A 123 9.90 4.97 13.43
CA PRO A 123 10.48 6.27 13.12
C PRO A 123 10.02 6.80 11.74
N ILE A 124 9.80 8.11 11.66
CA ILE A 124 9.16 8.80 10.53
C ILE A 124 10.21 9.32 9.55
N ILE A 125 9.98 9.14 8.25
CA ILE A 125 10.74 9.81 7.19
C ILE A 125 10.12 11.20 6.98
N ILE A 126 10.92 12.25 7.16
CA ILE A 126 10.43 13.64 7.13
C ILE A 126 11.04 14.35 5.93
N ASN A 127 10.25 14.62 4.91
CA ASN A 127 10.72 15.30 3.72
C ASN A 127 10.75 16.82 3.93
N ILE A 128 11.90 17.43 3.63
CA ILE A 128 12.21 18.85 3.76
C ILE A 128 12.48 19.47 2.38
N ASN A 129 12.60 20.79 2.31
CA ASN A 129 12.50 21.52 1.06
C ASN A 129 13.85 21.56 0.33
N LEU A 130 13.89 21.19 -0.95
CA LEU A 130 15.08 21.45 -1.77
C LEU A 130 14.79 22.44 -2.91
N ALA A 131 13.55 22.49 -3.39
CA ALA A 131 13.18 23.38 -4.48
C ALA A 131 13.49 24.87 -4.18
N LYS A 132 13.62 25.30 -2.92
CA LYS A 132 14.01 26.68 -2.59
C LYS A 132 15.51 26.89 -2.40
N GLU A 133 16.29 25.82 -2.27
CA GLU A 133 17.72 25.87 -1.91
C GLU A 133 18.00 26.75 -0.67
N ASN A 134 17.09 26.73 0.29
CA ASN A 134 17.19 27.54 1.50
C ASN A 134 17.61 26.68 2.70
N ALA A 135 18.91 26.47 2.83
CA ALA A 135 19.47 25.67 3.91
C ALA A 135 19.12 26.19 5.31
N GLU A 136 18.89 27.50 5.51
CA GLU A 136 18.45 28.01 6.82
C GLU A 136 17.03 27.58 7.17
N LEU A 137 16.11 27.57 6.18
CA LEU A 137 14.77 27.01 6.38
C LEU A 137 14.84 25.53 6.76
N ASP A 138 15.69 24.75 6.09
CA ASP A 138 15.85 23.32 6.37
C ASP A 138 16.48 23.07 7.73
N LYS A 139 17.48 23.88 8.14
CA LYS A 139 18.02 23.85 9.50
C LYS A 139 16.94 24.10 10.55
N ASP A 140 16.04 25.06 10.30
CA ASP A 140 14.94 25.37 11.21
C ASP A 140 13.86 24.28 11.24
N LEU A 141 13.56 23.64 10.10
CA LEU A 141 12.69 22.46 10.03
C LEU A 141 13.27 21.30 10.86
N ILE A 142 14.57 21.00 10.70
CA ILE A 142 15.24 19.93 11.45
C ILE A 142 15.24 20.23 12.95
N ARG A 143 15.56 21.48 13.36
CA ARG A 143 15.52 21.88 14.78
C ARG A 143 14.11 21.81 15.36
N ALA A 144 13.09 22.17 14.59
CA ALA A 144 11.70 22.04 15.02
C ALA A 144 11.32 20.57 15.24
N ALA A 145 11.68 19.69 14.31
CA ALA A 145 11.49 18.25 14.43
C ALA A 145 12.16 17.71 15.71
N GLN A 146 13.44 18.04 15.93
CA GLN A 146 14.21 17.61 17.10
C GLN A 146 13.65 18.13 18.43
N ARG A 147 13.06 19.33 18.43
CA ARG A 147 12.47 19.95 19.62
C ARG A 147 11.08 19.38 19.95
N LEU A 148 10.27 19.10 18.94
CA LEU A 148 8.83 18.87 19.10
C LEU A 148 8.43 17.40 18.99
N LEU A 149 9.22 16.57 18.31
CA LEU A 149 8.94 15.15 18.17
C LEU A 149 9.47 14.34 19.35
N PRO A 150 8.81 13.22 19.70
CA PRO A 150 9.33 12.31 20.71
C PRO A 150 10.75 11.80 20.36
N PRO A 151 11.59 11.49 21.36
CA PRO A 151 12.88 10.85 21.12
C PRO A 151 12.73 9.58 20.27
N GLY A 152 13.60 9.43 19.27
CA GLY A 152 13.56 8.28 18.33
C GLY A 152 12.50 8.38 17.23
N ALA A 153 11.70 9.46 17.18
CA ALA A 153 10.63 9.58 16.18
C ALA A 153 11.12 9.86 14.75
N ILE A 154 12.39 10.19 14.54
CA ILE A 154 12.93 10.59 13.24
C ILE A 154 13.75 9.43 12.68
N ALA A 155 13.34 8.88 11.54
CA ALA A 155 14.12 7.89 10.80
C ALA A 155 15.27 8.59 10.05
N THR A 156 14.91 9.59 9.26
CA THR A 156 15.81 10.39 8.42
C THR A 156 15.04 11.59 7.86
N PHE A 157 15.76 12.56 7.32
CA PHE A 157 15.18 13.65 6.55
C PHE A 157 15.38 13.39 5.05
N GLU A 158 14.32 13.49 4.26
CA GLU A 158 14.37 13.36 2.80
C GLU A 158 14.45 14.74 2.16
N LEU A 159 15.45 15.01 1.32
CA LEU A 159 15.69 16.36 0.80
C LEU A 159 15.11 16.54 -0.61
N GLY A 160 14.02 17.30 -0.73
CA GLY A 160 13.29 17.53 -1.97
C GLY A 160 12.33 16.40 -2.35
N ASN A 161 11.47 16.65 -3.34
CA ASN A 161 10.48 15.70 -3.84
C ASN A 161 10.36 15.78 -5.37
N GLU A 162 10.51 14.64 -6.06
CA GLU A 162 10.33 14.49 -7.51
C GLU A 162 11.05 15.57 -8.34
N PRO A 163 12.39 15.71 -8.18
CA PRO A 163 13.17 16.71 -8.89
C PRO A 163 13.15 16.55 -10.42
N ASP A 164 12.81 15.36 -10.91
CA ASP A 164 12.60 15.08 -12.32
C ASP A 164 11.38 15.79 -12.93
N GLY A 165 10.46 16.26 -12.09
CA GLY A 165 9.30 17.08 -12.46
C GLY A 165 9.48 18.59 -12.24
N TRP A 166 10.68 19.08 -11.93
CA TRP A 166 10.87 20.50 -11.56
C TRP A 166 10.97 21.49 -12.73
N LYS A 167 11.37 21.01 -13.92
CA LYS A 167 11.49 21.85 -15.13
C LYS A 167 10.15 22.51 -15.44
N GLY A 168 10.17 23.83 -15.68
CA GLY A 168 8.96 24.62 -15.95
C GLY A 168 8.05 24.85 -14.74
N ARG A 169 8.41 24.32 -13.55
CA ARG A 169 7.60 24.42 -12.32
C ARG A 169 8.33 25.13 -11.20
N TYR A 170 9.42 24.54 -10.72
CA TYR A 170 10.28 25.10 -9.67
C TYR A 170 11.60 25.61 -10.22
N ARG A 171 11.95 25.19 -11.44
CA ARG A 171 13.19 25.55 -12.13
C ARG A 171 12.89 25.94 -13.57
N PRO A 172 13.79 26.68 -14.23
CA PRO A 172 13.70 26.93 -15.67
C PRO A 172 13.57 25.66 -16.51
N GLU A 173 13.06 25.79 -17.73
CA GLU A 173 12.84 24.65 -18.66
C GLU A 173 14.14 23.92 -19.05
N ASP A 174 15.28 24.63 -19.02
CA ASP A 174 16.60 24.08 -19.33
C ASP A 174 17.30 23.45 -18.11
N TYR A 175 16.61 23.32 -16.97
CA TYR A 175 17.20 22.75 -15.76
C TYR A 175 17.70 21.32 -15.99
N THR A 176 18.92 21.01 -15.57
CA THR A 176 19.56 19.72 -15.83
C THR A 176 19.68 18.87 -14.55
N TYR A 177 19.95 17.58 -14.74
CA TYR A 177 20.18 16.69 -13.62
C TYR A 177 21.46 17.04 -12.85
N GLU A 178 22.50 17.51 -13.55
CA GLU A 178 23.74 18.00 -12.94
C GLU A 178 23.47 19.22 -12.06
N GLN A 179 22.61 20.15 -12.50
CA GLN A 179 22.21 21.29 -11.68
C GLN A 179 21.39 20.87 -10.45
N TYR A 180 20.58 19.81 -10.56
CA TYR A 180 19.94 19.19 -9.41
C TYR A 180 20.95 18.62 -8.42
N LEU A 181 21.96 17.89 -8.91
CA LEU A 181 23.02 17.34 -8.06
C LEU A 181 23.80 18.44 -7.34
N GLU A 182 24.13 19.55 -8.01
CA GLU A 182 24.77 20.69 -7.34
C GLU A 182 23.87 21.34 -6.29
N ALA A 183 22.57 21.50 -6.57
CA ALA A 183 21.61 22.05 -5.61
C ALA A 183 21.46 21.14 -4.38
N TYR A 184 21.34 19.82 -4.58
CA TYR A 184 21.28 18.84 -3.50
C TYR A 184 22.55 18.91 -2.64
N HIS A 185 23.72 18.84 -3.26
CA HIS A 185 25.02 18.88 -2.59
C HIS A 185 25.19 20.10 -1.69
N LYS A 186 24.92 21.28 -2.26
CA LYS A 186 25.05 22.58 -1.58
C LYS A 186 24.19 22.70 -0.33
N VAL A 187 23.00 22.08 -0.33
CA VAL A 187 22.14 22.05 0.86
C VAL A 187 22.59 20.93 1.80
N ALA A 188 22.84 19.73 1.29
CA ALA A 188 23.24 18.55 2.07
C ALA A 188 24.50 18.80 2.91
N GLU A 189 25.53 19.45 2.35
CA GLU A 189 26.78 19.77 3.05
C GLU A 189 26.59 20.71 4.25
N GLN A 190 25.50 21.48 4.27
CA GLN A 190 25.18 22.39 5.38
C GLN A 190 24.35 21.73 6.47
N LEU A 191 23.63 20.65 6.15
CA LEU A 191 22.76 19.91 7.07
C LEU A 191 23.51 18.75 7.73
N VAL A 192 24.32 18.02 6.95
CA VAL A 192 25.14 16.90 7.39
C VAL A 192 26.58 17.39 7.59
N PRO A 193 27.26 17.18 8.74
CA PRO A 193 26.92 16.36 9.91
C PRO A 193 26.32 17.14 11.10
N SER A 194 26.14 18.45 10.95
CA SER A 194 25.88 19.36 12.08
C SER A 194 24.51 19.16 12.74
N LEU A 195 23.52 18.71 11.97
CA LEU A 195 22.14 18.57 12.45
C LEU A 195 21.56 17.16 12.28
N THR A 196 22.04 16.39 11.31
CA THR A 196 21.57 15.02 11.05
C THR A 196 22.71 14.12 10.59
N PRO A 197 22.72 12.82 10.95
CA PRO A 197 23.77 11.89 10.52
C PRO A 197 23.73 11.53 9.03
N GLY A 198 22.64 11.89 8.33
CA GLY A 198 22.47 11.69 6.90
C GLY A 198 21.07 12.09 6.43
N LEU A 199 20.86 11.96 5.13
CA LEU A 199 19.64 12.31 4.42
C LEU A 199 19.15 11.13 3.57
N ALA A 200 17.87 11.18 3.22
CA ALA A 200 17.28 10.40 2.16
C ALA A 200 17.14 11.19 0.86
N GLY A 201 17.12 10.48 -0.25
CA GLY A 201 16.89 11.04 -1.58
C GLY A 201 17.14 9.99 -2.66
N PRO A 202 16.99 10.34 -3.95
CA PRO A 202 16.57 11.65 -4.47
C PRO A 202 15.04 11.89 -4.47
N ALA A 203 14.23 10.95 -3.95
CA ALA A 203 12.76 10.99 -4.06
C ALA A 203 12.28 11.14 -5.52
N TRP A 204 12.96 10.46 -6.44
CA TRP A 204 12.75 10.55 -7.89
C TRP A 204 11.42 9.90 -8.29
N ALA A 205 10.65 10.55 -9.17
CA ALA A 205 9.40 9.98 -9.64
C ALA A 205 9.64 8.76 -10.54
N HIS A 206 8.61 7.95 -10.79
CA HIS A 206 8.66 6.85 -11.76
C HIS A 206 9.85 5.86 -11.59
N SER A 207 10.18 5.52 -10.34
CA SER A 207 11.08 4.44 -9.92
C SER A 207 12.59 4.66 -10.13
N ALA A 208 12.98 5.73 -10.82
CA ALA A 208 14.34 6.08 -11.23
C ALA A 208 15.07 5.00 -12.07
N PRO A 209 15.62 5.38 -13.24
CA PRO A 209 16.63 4.55 -13.90
C PRO A 209 17.82 4.28 -12.97
N PRO A 210 18.47 3.10 -13.03
CA PRO A 210 19.61 2.79 -12.17
C PRO A 210 20.78 3.76 -12.39
N GLU A 211 20.95 4.32 -13.59
CA GLU A 211 21.98 5.31 -13.89
C GLU A 211 21.79 6.61 -13.09
N VAL A 212 20.54 7.03 -12.86
CA VAL A 212 20.22 8.19 -12.02
C VAL A 212 20.68 7.91 -10.58
N LEU A 213 20.36 6.74 -10.04
CA LEU A 213 20.79 6.37 -8.68
C LEU A 213 22.32 6.27 -8.57
N MET A 214 23.00 5.70 -9.58
CA MET A 214 24.46 5.60 -9.60
C MET A 214 25.12 6.99 -9.62
N GLN A 215 24.63 7.91 -10.46
CA GLN A 215 25.16 9.28 -10.53
C GLN A 215 24.90 10.05 -9.24
N PHE A 216 23.70 9.92 -8.65
CA PHE A 216 23.37 10.50 -7.36
C PHE A 216 24.34 10.02 -6.27
N LEU A 217 24.54 8.71 -6.16
CA LEU A 217 25.45 8.14 -5.17
C LEU A 217 26.91 8.52 -5.41
N ALA A 218 27.35 8.61 -6.66
CA ALA A 218 28.72 8.99 -6.97
C ALA A 218 29.11 10.35 -6.36
N LYS A 219 28.15 11.27 -6.23
CA LYS A 219 28.37 12.60 -5.66
C LYS A 219 27.95 12.68 -4.18
N GLU A 220 26.80 12.12 -3.83
CA GLU A 220 26.14 12.37 -2.54
C GLU A 220 26.34 11.26 -1.50
N ARG A 221 27.03 10.16 -1.81
CA ARG A 221 27.20 9.03 -0.87
C ARG A 221 27.63 9.41 0.56
N PRO A 222 28.50 10.43 0.80
CA PRO A 222 28.84 10.87 2.16
C PRO A 222 27.66 11.41 2.98
N PHE A 223 26.59 11.85 2.32
CA PHE A 223 25.43 12.46 2.96
C PHE A 223 24.19 11.56 3.00
N ILE A 224 24.17 10.46 2.24
CA ILE A 224 22.98 9.60 2.09
C ILE A 224 22.98 8.41 3.04
N ASN A 225 21.85 8.17 3.70
CA ASN A 225 21.58 7.00 4.54
C ASN A 225 20.39 6.14 4.08
N LEU A 226 19.60 6.63 3.11
CA LEU A 226 18.47 5.91 2.52
C LEU A 226 18.25 6.39 1.09
N LEU A 227 18.06 5.46 0.15
CA LEU A 227 17.60 5.81 -1.19
C LEU A 227 16.08 5.71 -1.29
N THR A 228 15.49 6.71 -1.92
CA THR A 228 14.04 6.76 -2.15
C THR A 228 13.71 7.10 -3.59
N VAL A 229 12.71 6.39 -4.11
CA VAL A 229 12.09 6.62 -5.43
C VAL A 229 10.58 6.44 -5.28
N HIS A 230 9.79 6.87 -6.26
CA HIS A 230 8.34 6.78 -6.21
C HIS A 230 7.77 5.89 -7.30
N SER A 231 6.54 5.38 -7.15
CA SER A 231 5.87 4.66 -8.23
C SER A 231 4.36 4.68 -8.18
N TYR A 232 3.76 5.05 -9.31
CA TYR A 232 2.34 4.87 -9.58
C TYR A 232 2.18 4.07 -10.86
N ARG A 233 1.31 3.06 -10.83
CA ARG A 233 1.22 2.08 -11.91
C ARG A 233 0.39 2.56 -13.10
N PHE A 234 -0.73 3.23 -12.83
CA PHE A 234 -1.75 3.51 -13.84
C PHE A 234 -1.89 5.00 -14.13
N ASP A 235 -2.09 5.31 -15.42
CA ASP A 235 -2.44 6.66 -15.88
C ASP A 235 -3.94 6.91 -15.68
N PRO A 236 -4.35 7.90 -14.88
CA PRO A 236 -5.76 8.29 -14.77
C PRO A 236 -6.42 8.63 -16.11
N LYS A 237 -5.66 9.10 -17.10
CA LYS A 237 -6.17 9.46 -18.43
C LYS A 237 -6.43 8.25 -19.33
N SER A 238 -5.89 7.07 -18.99
CA SER A 238 -6.11 5.87 -19.81
C SER A 238 -7.43 5.16 -19.51
N HIS A 239 -8.16 5.56 -18.45
CA HIS A 239 -9.43 4.97 -18.02
C HIS A 239 -9.44 3.43 -18.02
N PRO A 240 -8.49 2.77 -17.32
CA PRO A 240 -8.37 1.33 -17.33
C PRO A 240 -9.60 0.66 -16.70
N GLU A 241 -10.01 -0.49 -17.24
CA GLU A 241 -11.01 -1.35 -16.61
C GLU A 241 -10.49 -1.88 -15.27
N VAL A 242 -11.32 -1.93 -14.22
CA VAL A 242 -10.95 -2.39 -12.86
C VAL A 242 -10.22 -3.74 -12.86
N LYS A 243 -10.59 -4.65 -13.76
CA LYS A 243 -10.00 -5.98 -13.92
C LYS A 243 -8.49 -5.94 -14.19
N LYS A 244 -7.97 -4.84 -14.73
CA LYS A 244 -6.54 -4.61 -15.00
C LYS A 244 -5.68 -4.59 -13.74
N LEU A 245 -6.25 -4.33 -12.57
CA LEU A 245 -5.55 -4.45 -11.29
C LEU A 245 -5.12 -5.89 -10.99
N LEU A 246 -5.80 -6.89 -11.55
CA LEU A 246 -5.50 -8.31 -11.34
C LEU A 246 -4.64 -8.92 -12.46
N ASP A 247 -4.13 -8.12 -13.39
CA ASP A 247 -3.19 -8.60 -14.42
C ASP A 247 -1.81 -8.85 -13.77
N GLU A 248 -1.30 -10.08 -13.89
CA GLU A 248 -0.05 -10.51 -13.24
C GLU A 248 1.21 -9.84 -13.82
N GLY A 249 1.34 -9.88 -15.15
CA GLY A 249 2.52 -9.38 -15.86
C GLY A 249 2.89 -7.94 -15.53
N PRO A 250 1.94 -6.99 -15.50
CA PRO A 250 2.14 -5.63 -14.98
C PRO A 250 2.77 -5.53 -13.59
N THR A 251 2.27 -6.29 -12.61
CA THR A 251 2.71 -6.20 -11.20
C THR A 251 4.08 -6.86 -11.00
N ALA A 252 4.24 -8.11 -11.44
CA ALA A 252 5.52 -8.81 -11.36
C ALA A 252 6.61 -8.17 -12.25
N GLY A 253 6.23 -7.71 -13.44
CA GLY A 253 7.12 -7.00 -14.35
C GLY A 253 7.65 -5.69 -13.77
N PHE A 254 6.81 -4.97 -13.02
CA PHE A 254 7.22 -3.77 -12.30
C PHE A 254 8.23 -4.10 -11.21
N ALA A 255 7.97 -5.09 -10.36
CA ALA A 255 8.92 -5.48 -9.32
C ALA A 255 10.27 -5.92 -9.90
N LYS A 256 10.25 -6.68 -11.00
CA LYS A 256 11.47 -7.03 -11.76
C LYS A 256 12.21 -5.80 -12.30
N SER A 257 11.50 -4.76 -12.72
CA SER A 257 12.11 -3.53 -13.26
C SER A 257 12.90 -2.74 -12.23
N LEU A 258 12.60 -2.91 -10.93
CA LEU A 258 13.32 -2.25 -9.85
C LEU A 258 14.63 -2.95 -9.46
N ALA A 259 14.81 -4.22 -9.85
CA ALA A 259 15.96 -5.03 -9.42
C ALA A 259 17.34 -4.37 -9.67
N PRO A 260 17.59 -3.66 -10.80
CA PRO A 260 18.83 -2.93 -10.99
C PRO A 260 19.03 -1.80 -9.97
N GLY A 261 17.99 -1.03 -9.65
CA GLY A 261 18.06 0.05 -8.65
C GLY A 261 18.24 -0.48 -7.23
N ILE A 262 17.56 -1.59 -6.89
CA ILE A 262 17.75 -2.31 -5.62
C ILE A 262 19.22 -2.74 -5.48
N LYS A 263 19.79 -3.33 -6.53
CA LYS A 263 21.21 -3.71 -6.56
C LYS A 263 22.14 -2.52 -6.34
N VAL A 264 21.90 -1.39 -7.02
CA VAL A 264 22.71 -0.16 -6.84
C VAL A 264 22.70 0.30 -5.38
N ALA A 265 21.54 0.28 -4.73
CA ALA A 265 21.43 0.65 -3.32
C ALA A 265 22.19 -0.31 -2.40
N HIS A 266 21.96 -1.61 -2.57
CA HIS A 266 22.55 -2.64 -1.70
C HIS A 266 24.07 -2.74 -1.88
N ASP A 267 24.59 -2.60 -3.10
CA ASP A 267 26.04 -2.55 -3.38
C ASP A 267 26.71 -1.35 -2.67
N ALA A 268 25.98 -0.25 -2.46
CA ALA A 268 26.44 0.92 -1.71
C ALA A 268 26.24 0.80 -0.17
N GLY A 269 25.71 -0.34 0.30
CA GLY A 269 25.38 -0.58 1.70
C GLY A 269 24.16 0.21 2.19
N LEU A 270 23.28 0.63 1.29
CA LEU A 270 22.08 1.43 1.56
C LEU A 270 20.82 0.62 1.30
N LYS A 271 19.71 1.07 1.88
CA LYS A 271 18.36 0.55 1.57
C LYS A 271 17.74 1.32 0.40
N LEU A 272 16.88 0.67 -0.38
CA LEU A 272 16.01 1.31 -1.36
C LEU A 272 14.54 1.16 -0.98
N ARG A 273 13.84 2.28 -0.90
CA ARG A 273 12.43 2.33 -0.51
C ARG A 273 11.59 3.05 -1.57
N LEU A 274 10.39 2.55 -1.83
CA LEU A 274 9.36 3.38 -2.47
C LEU A 274 8.83 4.38 -1.43
N GLY A 275 9.42 5.58 -1.41
CA GLY A 275 9.04 6.67 -0.49
C GLY A 275 7.63 7.20 -0.74
N GLU A 276 7.11 6.95 -1.93
CA GLU A 276 5.74 7.26 -2.33
C GLU A 276 5.27 6.24 -3.37
N ALA A 277 4.11 5.62 -3.15
CA ALA A 277 3.52 4.72 -4.12
C ALA A 277 1.99 4.71 -4.10
N GLY A 278 1.38 4.25 -5.18
CA GLY A 278 -0.07 4.05 -5.25
C GLY A 278 -0.48 3.34 -6.54
N SER A 279 -1.79 3.07 -6.67
CA SER A 279 -2.33 2.45 -7.89
C SER A 279 -2.16 3.36 -9.10
N ALA A 280 -2.73 4.57 -9.06
CA ALA A 280 -2.68 5.56 -10.14
C ALA A 280 -2.27 6.92 -9.60
N TRP A 281 -1.56 7.74 -10.39
CA TRP A 281 -1.12 9.06 -9.92
C TRP A 281 -2.30 10.07 -9.87
N SER A 282 -2.02 11.34 -9.53
CA SER A 282 -3.01 12.43 -9.46
C SER A 282 -4.20 12.16 -8.51
N GLY A 283 -3.94 11.55 -7.35
CA GLY A 283 -5.00 11.21 -6.38
C GLY A 283 -5.76 9.92 -6.68
N GLY A 284 -5.42 9.22 -7.77
CA GLY A 284 -6.03 7.94 -8.13
C GLY A 284 -7.26 8.09 -9.02
N ILE A 285 -7.90 6.95 -9.30
CA ILE A 285 -9.05 6.84 -10.21
C ILE A 285 -10.25 6.31 -9.44
N ALA A 286 -11.37 7.04 -9.47
CA ALA A 286 -12.64 6.60 -8.87
C ALA A 286 -13.18 5.34 -9.56
N GLY A 287 -13.71 4.39 -8.79
CA GLY A 287 -14.17 3.09 -9.30
C GLY A 287 -13.03 2.17 -9.77
N PHE A 288 -11.80 2.47 -9.37
CA PHE A 288 -10.62 1.67 -9.72
C PHE A 288 -9.63 1.61 -8.55
N SER A 289 -9.18 2.74 -8.04
CA SER A 289 -8.18 2.82 -6.96
C SER A 289 -8.78 2.60 -5.56
N ASP A 290 -10.07 2.88 -5.43
CA ASP A 290 -10.88 2.78 -4.21
C ASP A 290 -11.68 1.47 -4.13
N THR A 291 -11.45 0.53 -5.04
CA THR A 291 -12.24 -0.70 -5.15
C THR A 291 -11.58 -1.92 -4.53
N TYR A 292 -12.38 -2.94 -4.28
CA TYR A 292 -11.93 -4.23 -3.78
C TYR A 292 -10.80 -4.86 -4.62
N ALA A 293 -10.82 -4.72 -5.94
CA ALA A 293 -9.73 -5.12 -6.82
C ALA A 293 -8.37 -4.52 -6.40
N CYS A 294 -8.37 -3.27 -5.94
CA CYS A 294 -7.18 -2.59 -5.45
C CYS A 294 -6.64 -3.22 -4.15
N SER A 295 -7.50 -3.82 -3.32
CA SER A 295 -7.07 -4.59 -2.13
C SER A 295 -6.26 -5.82 -2.54
N LEU A 296 -6.76 -6.59 -3.52
CA LEU A 296 -6.06 -7.77 -4.05
C LEU A 296 -4.74 -7.38 -4.73
N TRP A 297 -4.76 -6.30 -5.51
CA TRP A 297 -3.55 -5.72 -6.10
C TRP A 297 -2.56 -5.27 -5.03
N THR A 298 -3.01 -4.62 -3.95
CA THR A 298 -2.15 -4.13 -2.86
C THR A 298 -1.40 -5.27 -2.19
N ILE A 299 -2.09 -6.38 -1.89
CA ILE A 299 -1.47 -7.59 -1.32
C ILE A 299 -0.36 -8.08 -2.24
N ASP A 300 -0.69 -8.27 -3.52
CA ASP A 300 0.23 -8.85 -4.47
C ASP A 300 1.41 -7.94 -4.80
N PHE A 301 1.16 -6.64 -4.94
CA PHE A 301 2.16 -5.61 -5.17
C PHE A 301 3.18 -5.56 -4.03
N LEU A 302 2.72 -5.62 -2.78
CA LEU A 302 3.61 -5.65 -1.62
C LEU A 302 4.49 -6.90 -1.60
N PHE A 303 3.93 -8.09 -1.86
CA PHE A 303 4.73 -9.31 -1.89
C PHE A 303 5.69 -9.37 -3.07
N GLU A 304 5.28 -8.95 -4.27
CA GLU A 304 6.17 -8.87 -5.44
C GLU A 304 7.38 -7.97 -5.16
N LEU A 305 7.16 -6.79 -4.57
CA LEU A 305 8.23 -5.88 -4.24
C LEU A 305 9.15 -6.39 -3.12
N ALA A 306 8.58 -7.01 -2.09
CA ALA A 306 9.35 -7.61 -1.01
C ALA A 306 10.21 -8.78 -1.54
N HIS A 307 9.64 -9.62 -2.40
CA HIS A 307 10.32 -10.76 -3.01
C HIS A 307 11.42 -10.32 -3.98
N ALA A 308 11.24 -9.18 -4.68
CA ALA A 308 12.27 -8.55 -5.51
C ALA A 308 13.44 -7.94 -4.69
N GLY A 309 13.33 -7.89 -3.37
CA GLY A 309 14.38 -7.40 -2.47
C GLY A 309 14.30 -5.91 -2.13
N LEU A 310 13.17 -5.25 -2.39
CA LEU A 310 12.96 -3.87 -1.96
C LEU A 310 12.94 -3.79 -0.41
N ASP A 311 13.32 -2.65 0.17
CA ASP A 311 13.32 -2.48 1.64
C ASP A 311 11.99 -1.91 2.19
N GLY A 312 11.09 -1.48 1.31
CA GLY A 312 9.68 -1.22 1.63
C GLY A 312 8.99 -0.16 0.78
N VAL A 313 7.75 0.12 1.14
CA VAL A 313 6.77 0.91 0.37
C VAL A 313 5.96 1.80 1.30
N ASN A 314 5.85 3.09 0.97
CA ASN A 314 4.91 4.02 1.60
C ASN A 314 3.78 4.36 0.62
N PHE A 315 2.57 3.83 0.85
CA PHE A 315 1.40 4.19 0.06
C PHE A 315 0.99 5.63 0.31
N HIS A 316 0.98 6.45 -0.73
CA HIS A 316 0.55 7.84 -0.63
C HIS A 316 -0.95 7.91 -0.34
N GLY A 317 -1.37 8.92 0.42
CA GLY A 317 -2.77 9.09 0.77
C GLY A 317 -3.04 10.41 1.49
N GLY A 318 -4.14 10.42 2.23
CA GLY A 318 -4.67 11.59 2.92
C GLY A 318 -5.79 12.27 2.13
N GLY A 319 -6.61 13.03 2.86
CA GLY A 319 -7.83 13.63 2.32
C GLY A 319 -8.78 12.59 1.71
N VAL A 320 -9.37 12.95 0.57
CA VAL A 320 -10.38 12.15 -0.14
C VAL A 320 -9.86 11.50 -1.43
N SER A 321 -8.53 11.36 -1.56
CA SER A 321 -7.89 10.72 -2.73
C SER A 321 -8.38 9.28 -2.91
N HIS A 322 -8.61 8.85 -4.15
CA HIS A 322 -9.18 7.53 -4.45
C HIS A 322 -8.26 6.36 -4.07
N TYR A 323 -6.93 6.53 -4.11
CA TYR A 323 -6.00 5.47 -3.70
C TYR A 323 -5.70 5.43 -2.20
N THR A 324 -6.24 6.35 -1.39
CA THR A 324 -5.86 6.42 0.02
C THR A 324 -6.33 5.17 0.74
N ALA A 325 -5.51 4.59 1.61
CA ALA A 325 -5.96 3.50 2.47
C ALA A 325 -6.82 4.03 3.64
N ILE A 326 -6.53 5.22 4.16
CA ILE A 326 -7.34 5.89 5.18
C ILE A 326 -7.86 7.20 4.61
N LYS A 327 -9.18 7.32 4.49
CA LYS A 327 -9.86 8.51 3.97
C LYS A 327 -10.11 9.49 5.11
N GLU A 328 -9.86 10.76 4.82
CA GLU A 328 -10.04 11.89 5.72
C GLU A 328 -11.06 12.83 5.05
N ASP A 329 -12.34 12.66 5.38
CA ASP A 329 -13.45 13.47 4.86
C ASP A 329 -13.99 14.40 5.96
N VAL A 330 -14.93 15.28 5.60
CA VAL A 330 -15.55 16.21 6.53
C VAL A 330 -17.06 16.23 6.32
N ASP A 331 -17.82 16.08 7.39
CA ASP A 331 -19.26 16.29 7.36
C ASP A 331 -19.57 17.76 7.03
N LYS A 332 -20.24 18.02 5.91
CA LYS A 332 -20.46 19.39 5.43
C LYS A 332 -21.39 20.21 6.32
N ALA A 333 -22.27 19.59 7.10
CA ALA A 333 -23.22 20.29 7.94
C ALA A 333 -22.62 20.67 9.29
N SER A 334 -21.84 19.78 9.88
CA SER A 334 -21.28 19.92 11.23
C SER A 334 -19.80 20.31 11.24
N GLY A 335 -19.09 20.19 10.11
CA GLY A 335 -17.65 20.45 9.99
C GLY A 335 -16.76 19.38 10.65
N LYS A 336 -17.36 18.27 11.08
CA LYS A 336 -16.69 17.22 11.84
C LYS A 336 -15.88 16.30 10.93
N ALA A 337 -14.72 15.83 11.39
CA ALA A 337 -13.91 14.88 10.63
C ALA A 337 -14.63 13.53 10.51
N ILE A 338 -14.61 12.94 9.32
CA ILE A 338 -15.07 11.58 9.04
C ILE A 338 -13.86 10.78 8.60
N ILE A 339 -13.53 9.74 9.36
CA ILE A 339 -12.39 8.85 9.08
C ILE A 339 -12.92 7.49 8.67
N SER A 340 -12.48 6.97 7.54
CA SER A 340 -12.84 5.62 7.08
C SER A 340 -11.65 4.89 6.47
N ALA A 341 -11.61 3.57 6.66
CA ALA A 341 -10.74 2.71 5.87
C ALA A 341 -11.33 2.59 4.45
N SER A 342 -10.47 2.64 3.44
CA SER A 342 -10.82 2.37 2.03
C SER A 342 -10.25 1.02 1.60
N ALA A 343 -10.60 0.55 0.40
CA ALA A 343 -10.21 -0.78 -0.05
C ALA A 343 -8.71 -1.13 0.12
N PRO A 344 -7.73 -0.27 -0.25
CA PRO A 344 -6.31 -0.59 -0.07
C PRO A 344 -5.92 -0.94 1.39
N TYR A 345 -6.63 -0.42 2.39
CA TYR A 345 -6.39 -0.75 3.80
C TYR A 345 -6.58 -2.23 4.10
N TYR A 346 -7.59 -2.89 3.51
CA TYR A 346 -7.82 -4.33 3.69
C TYR A 346 -6.66 -5.15 3.11
N GLY A 347 -6.11 -4.72 1.97
CA GLY A 347 -4.93 -5.34 1.38
C GLY A 347 -3.69 -5.20 2.25
N MET A 348 -3.47 -3.99 2.80
CA MET A 348 -2.40 -3.76 3.77
C MET A 348 -2.58 -4.60 5.04
N LEU A 349 -3.81 -4.77 5.52
CA LEU A 349 -4.12 -5.57 6.71
C LEU A 349 -3.78 -7.06 6.50
N VAL A 350 -4.18 -7.63 5.36
CA VAL A 350 -3.82 -9.02 5.00
C VAL A 350 -2.31 -9.18 4.90
N PHE A 351 -1.62 -8.25 4.24
CA PHE A 351 -0.16 -8.29 4.14
C PHE A 351 0.50 -8.20 5.52
N SER A 352 0.11 -7.25 6.36
CA SER A 352 0.66 -7.07 7.71
C SER A 352 0.50 -8.32 8.57
N GLU A 353 -0.66 -8.99 8.52
CA GLU A 353 -0.86 -10.26 9.22
C GLU A 353 0.01 -11.38 8.65
N ALA A 354 0.11 -11.47 7.32
CA ALA A 354 0.90 -12.48 6.65
C ALA A 354 2.41 -12.37 6.93
N VAL A 355 2.92 -11.17 7.22
CA VAL A 355 4.34 -10.92 7.52
C VAL A 355 4.62 -10.69 9.01
N ALA A 356 3.67 -11.08 9.88
CA ALA A 356 3.79 -10.93 11.32
C ALA A 356 5.06 -11.61 11.90
N HIS A 357 5.54 -11.09 13.02
CA HIS A 357 6.62 -11.65 13.84
C HIS A 357 7.92 -11.99 13.10
N GLU A 358 8.45 -11.06 12.30
CA GLU A 358 9.75 -11.21 11.61
C GLU A 358 9.75 -12.32 10.55
N ALA A 359 8.71 -12.30 9.72
CA ALA A 359 8.51 -13.27 8.66
C ALA A 359 9.65 -13.32 7.63
N ARG A 360 9.91 -14.53 7.13
CA ARG A 360 10.76 -14.83 5.97
C ARG A 360 9.91 -15.47 4.89
N PHE A 361 10.28 -15.24 3.63
CA PHE A 361 9.68 -15.98 2.52
C PHE A 361 9.97 -17.48 2.62
N VAL A 362 9.06 -18.28 2.10
CA VAL A 362 9.20 -19.73 1.98
C VAL A 362 8.91 -20.11 0.52
N PRO A 363 9.71 -20.99 -0.11
CA PRO A 363 9.46 -21.41 -1.48
C PRO A 363 8.09 -22.07 -1.62
N VAL A 364 7.40 -21.72 -2.71
CA VAL A 364 6.13 -22.33 -3.10
C VAL A 364 6.31 -22.96 -4.47
N GLN A 365 6.01 -24.26 -4.58
CA GLN A 365 5.91 -24.95 -5.86
C GLN A 365 4.45 -25.24 -6.18
N THR A 366 3.95 -24.71 -7.29
CA THR A 366 2.60 -24.97 -7.76
C THR A 366 2.58 -26.13 -8.74
N ALA A 367 1.51 -26.92 -8.70
CA ALA A 367 1.24 -28.02 -9.62
C ALA A 367 -0.24 -27.99 -10.04
N GLY A 368 -0.51 -28.48 -11.25
CA GLY A 368 -1.85 -28.45 -11.86
C GLY A 368 -1.89 -27.68 -13.18
N PRO A 369 -3.08 -27.40 -13.72
CA PRO A 369 -3.25 -26.56 -14.91
C PRO A 369 -2.72 -25.14 -14.65
N ALA A 370 -2.39 -24.41 -15.70
CA ALA A 370 -2.10 -22.99 -15.58
C ALA A 370 -3.35 -22.27 -15.04
N THR A 371 -3.22 -21.61 -13.90
CA THR A 371 -4.32 -20.91 -13.24
C THR A 371 -3.97 -19.43 -13.05
N ARG A 372 -4.97 -18.65 -12.66
CA ARG A 372 -4.77 -17.28 -12.16
C ARG A 372 -4.75 -17.22 -10.63
N VAL A 373 -4.47 -18.36 -9.98
CA VAL A 373 -4.33 -18.44 -8.52
C VAL A 373 -2.87 -18.26 -8.15
N LYS A 374 -2.60 -17.30 -7.28
CA LYS A 374 -1.26 -16.95 -6.82
C LYS A 374 -1.09 -17.25 -5.35
N PHE A 375 0.12 -17.64 -4.96
CA PHE A 375 0.47 -18.05 -3.62
C PHE A 375 1.67 -17.26 -3.14
N TRP A 376 1.60 -16.75 -1.91
CA TRP A 376 2.72 -16.19 -1.18
C TRP A 376 2.82 -16.91 0.17
N ALA A 377 3.98 -17.44 0.51
CA ALA A 377 4.17 -18.16 1.77
C ALA A 377 5.28 -17.53 2.59
N THR A 378 5.03 -17.45 3.89
CA THR A 378 5.98 -16.96 4.88
C THR A 378 6.03 -17.87 6.09
N VAL A 379 7.16 -17.84 6.79
CA VAL A 379 7.33 -18.45 8.11
C VAL A 379 7.90 -17.39 9.05
N ASP A 380 7.31 -17.25 10.23
CA ASP A 380 7.78 -16.31 11.23
C ASP A 380 8.77 -16.92 12.22
N ARG A 381 9.34 -16.10 13.11
CA ARG A 381 10.34 -16.55 14.09
C ARG A 381 9.80 -17.57 15.10
N THR A 382 8.49 -17.72 15.23
CA THR A 382 7.86 -18.71 16.11
C THR A 382 7.57 -20.02 15.39
N GLY A 383 7.85 -20.09 14.08
CA GLY A 383 7.60 -21.25 13.23
C GLY A 383 6.18 -21.29 12.65
N THR A 384 5.39 -20.22 12.83
CA THR A 384 4.04 -20.15 12.25
C THR A 384 4.16 -19.87 10.75
N VAL A 385 3.56 -20.76 9.95
CA VAL A 385 3.51 -20.62 8.50
C VAL A 385 2.24 -19.87 8.10
N ARG A 386 2.36 -18.91 7.21
CA ARG A 386 1.23 -18.16 6.64
C ARG A 386 1.27 -18.26 5.13
N VAL A 387 0.14 -18.62 4.51
CA VAL A 387 0.01 -18.72 3.06
C VAL A 387 -1.14 -17.82 2.61
N VAL A 388 -0.80 -16.77 1.87
CA VAL A 388 -1.76 -15.92 1.19
C VAL A 388 -2.05 -16.53 -0.18
N VAL A 389 -3.33 -16.76 -0.46
CA VAL A 389 -3.80 -17.28 -1.74
C VAL A 389 -4.71 -16.24 -2.37
N ILE A 390 -4.42 -15.84 -3.62
CA ILE A 390 -5.18 -14.84 -4.36
C ILE A 390 -5.73 -15.49 -5.63
N ASN A 391 -7.04 -15.64 -5.75
CA ASN A 391 -7.68 -16.02 -7.00
C ASN A 391 -7.92 -14.77 -7.85
N LYS A 392 -7.09 -14.59 -8.89
CA LYS A 392 -7.21 -13.47 -9.83
C LYS A 392 -8.11 -13.77 -11.02
N ASP A 393 -8.70 -14.97 -11.09
CA ASP A 393 -9.73 -15.27 -12.09
C ASP A 393 -11.04 -14.55 -11.74
N PHE A 394 -11.78 -14.10 -12.75
CA PHE A 394 -13.02 -13.34 -12.54
C PHE A 394 -14.27 -14.21 -12.54
N THR A 395 -14.13 -15.46 -12.99
CA THR A 395 -15.25 -16.35 -13.29
C THR A 395 -15.10 -17.73 -12.70
N ALA A 396 -13.88 -18.26 -12.66
CA ALA A 396 -13.60 -19.61 -12.20
C ALA A 396 -13.20 -19.60 -10.72
N PRO A 397 -13.94 -20.33 -9.87
CA PRO A 397 -13.46 -20.59 -8.53
C PRO A 397 -12.25 -21.55 -8.57
N ALA A 398 -11.58 -21.70 -7.44
CA ALA A 398 -10.45 -22.61 -7.28
C ALA A 398 -10.67 -23.57 -6.11
N ASP A 399 -10.37 -24.85 -6.34
CA ASP A 399 -10.22 -25.84 -5.28
C ASP A 399 -8.74 -25.94 -4.94
N VAL A 400 -8.36 -25.42 -3.78
CA VAL A 400 -6.97 -25.23 -3.37
C VAL A 400 -6.52 -26.36 -2.46
N GLU A 401 -5.40 -26.99 -2.81
CA GLU A 401 -4.66 -27.92 -1.95
C GLU A 401 -3.33 -27.29 -1.50
N ILE A 402 -3.12 -27.14 -0.20
CA ILE A 402 -1.84 -26.73 0.38
C ILE A 402 -1.17 -27.94 1.02
N ARG A 403 0.04 -28.27 0.56
CA ARG A 403 0.86 -29.35 1.08
C ARG A 403 2.02 -28.79 1.90
N LEU A 404 2.11 -29.22 3.15
CA LEU A 404 3.22 -28.90 4.05
C LEU A 404 3.82 -30.19 4.59
N SER A 405 5.12 -30.20 4.87
CA SER A 405 5.76 -31.35 5.51
C SER A 405 5.30 -31.51 6.96
N GLY A 406 5.01 -32.74 7.38
CA GLY A 406 4.60 -33.06 8.74
C GLY A 406 3.09 -32.92 8.98
N LYS A 407 2.65 -33.32 10.16
CA LYS A 407 1.25 -33.21 10.59
C LYS A 407 0.93 -31.76 10.94
N GLN A 408 -0.16 -31.22 10.41
CA GLN A 408 -0.58 -29.85 10.69
C GLN A 408 -1.73 -29.83 11.69
N THR A 409 -1.65 -29.01 12.74
CA THR A 409 -2.69 -28.88 13.76
C THR A 409 -3.06 -27.42 13.98
N GLY A 410 -4.36 -27.13 14.13
CA GLY A 410 -4.83 -25.76 14.40
C GLY A 410 -4.74 -24.83 13.20
N ALA A 411 -4.72 -25.37 11.97
CA ALA A 411 -4.75 -24.55 10.77
C ALA A 411 -6.07 -23.75 10.69
N THR A 412 -5.97 -22.46 10.39
CA THR A 412 -7.12 -21.57 10.26
C THR A 412 -7.09 -20.80 8.95
N LEU A 413 -8.27 -20.51 8.40
CA LEU A 413 -8.43 -19.74 7.17
C LEU A 413 -9.23 -18.47 7.46
N LYS A 414 -8.70 -17.33 7.04
CA LYS A 414 -9.39 -16.03 6.99
C LYS A 414 -9.60 -15.63 5.54
N ARG A 415 -10.80 -15.15 5.19
CA ARG A 415 -11.14 -14.73 3.83
C ARG A 415 -11.19 -13.22 3.72
N LEU A 416 -10.69 -12.69 2.62
CA LEU A 416 -10.90 -11.34 2.16
C LEU A 416 -11.93 -11.40 1.02
N GLU A 417 -13.07 -10.74 1.20
CA GLU A 417 -14.26 -10.86 0.35
C GLU A 417 -14.94 -9.51 0.15
N ALA A 418 -15.70 -9.37 -0.94
CA ALA A 418 -16.57 -8.22 -1.20
C ALA A 418 -17.75 -8.61 -2.10
N PRO A 419 -18.82 -7.79 -2.17
CA PRO A 419 -19.99 -8.07 -3.03
C PRO A 419 -19.68 -8.08 -4.53
N SER A 420 -18.63 -7.36 -4.97
CA SER A 420 -18.18 -7.30 -6.35
C SER A 420 -16.72 -6.84 -6.43
N LEU A 421 -16.08 -7.02 -7.59
CA LEU A 421 -14.70 -6.61 -7.84
C LEU A 421 -14.50 -5.08 -7.75
N ASP A 422 -15.51 -4.31 -8.16
CA ASP A 422 -15.54 -2.85 -8.14
C ASP A 422 -16.16 -2.27 -6.86
N ALA A 423 -16.51 -3.11 -5.88
CA ALA A 423 -17.08 -2.65 -4.62
C ALA A 423 -16.14 -1.71 -3.89
N THR A 424 -16.65 -0.57 -3.43
CA THR A 424 -15.92 0.40 -2.59
C THR A 424 -16.31 0.29 -1.11
N THR A 425 -17.35 -0.50 -0.82
CA THR A 425 -17.89 -0.82 0.51
C THR A 425 -18.38 -2.28 0.54
N GLY A 426 -18.69 -2.79 1.72
CA GLY A 426 -19.06 -4.19 1.95
C GLY A 426 -17.87 -5.14 1.98
N LEU A 427 -16.64 -4.62 1.97
CA LEU A 427 -15.44 -5.41 2.07
C LEU A 427 -15.35 -6.03 3.47
N THR A 428 -14.97 -7.30 3.54
CA THR A 428 -14.72 -7.97 4.80
C THR A 428 -13.41 -8.72 4.78
N TYR A 429 -12.70 -8.70 5.90
CA TYR A 429 -11.59 -9.60 6.17
C TYR A 429 -11.91 -10.39 7.43
N ALA A 430 -11.87 -11.72 7.34
CA ALA A 430 -12.28 -12.62 8.41
C ALA A 430 -13.69 -12.32 8.94
N GLY A 431 -14.63 -11.99 8.04
CA GLY A 431 -16.02 -11.67 8.40
C GLY A 431 -16.23 -10.32 9.08
N GLN A 432 -15.19 -9.49 9.21
CA GLN A 432 -15.28 -8.15 9.79
C GLN A 432 -15.00 -7.06 8.76
N THR A 433 -15.64 -5.92 8.93
CA THR A 433 -15.52 -4.74 8.05
C THR A 433 -15.10 -3.52 8.86
N PHE A 434 -14.47 -2.55 8.20
CA PHE A 434 -14.22 -1.22 8.76
C PHE A 434 -15.26 -0.20 8.30
N ASP A 435 -16.23 -0.61 7.49
CA ASP A 435 -17.30 0.25 7.03
C ASP A 435 -18.16 0.71 8.22
N GLY A 436 -18.35 2.02 8.33
CA GLY A 436 -19.13 2.61 9.41
C GLY A 436 -18.52 2.47 10.81
N THR A 437 -17.24 2.08 10.93
CA THR A 437 -16.55 2.07 12.22
C THR A 437 -16.54 3.48 12.85
N ALA A 438 -16.88 3.57 14.13
CA ALA A 438 -16.87 4.83 14.87
C ALA A 438 -15.52 5.11 15.54
N ASP A 439 -14.80 4.05 15.92
CA ASP A 439 -13.60 4.11 16.75
C ASP A 439 -12.35 3.57 16.04
N GLY A 440 -12.49 3.05 14.82
CA GLY A 440 -11.42 2.48 14.01
C GLY A 440 -11.26 0.98 14.23
N ASN A 441 -12.05 0.35 15.10
CA ASN A 441 -12.06 -1.10 15.25
C ASN A 441 -12.93 -1.77 14.17
N PRO A 442 -12.60 -3.00 13.76
CA PRO A 442 -13.43 -3.74 12.83
C PRO A 442 -14.79 -4.10 13.47
N VAL A 443 -15.84 -3.96 12.68
CA VAL A 443 -17.24 -4.28 13.01
C VAL A 443 -17.59 -5.65 12.45
N GLY A 444 -18.39 -6.43 13.19
CA GLY A 444 -18.81 -7.78 12.80
C GLY A 444 -18.09 -8.87 13.58
N ALA A 445 -18.58 -10.09 13.45
CA ALA A 445 -18.02 -11.25 14.13
C ALA A 445 -16.77 -11.75 13.40
N LEU A 446 -15.69 -11.98 14.16
CA LEU A 446 -14.51 -12.65 13.64
C LEU A 446 -14.87 -14.06 13.17
N LYS A 447 -14.60 -14.36 11.91
CA LYS A 447 -14.76 -15.66 11.27
C LYS A 447 -13.39 -16.21 10.90
N GLN A 448 -13.03 -17.32 11.54
CA GLN A 448 -11.86 -18.14 11.20
C GLN A 448 -12.33 -19.56 10.97
N GLU A 449 -12.13 -20.08 9.77
CA GLU A 449 -12.48 -21.46 9.44
C GLU A 449 -11.36 -22.39 9.94
N ALA A 450 -11.71 -23.39 10.75
CA ALA A 450 -10.75 -24.44 11.11
C ALA A 450 -10.61 -25.40 9.93
N LEU A 451 -9.37 -25.62 9.47
CA LEU A 451 -9.08 -26.60 8.43
C LEU A 451 -8.46 -27.85 9.06
N ALA A 452 -9.07 -28.99 8.78
CA ALA A 452 -8.51 -30.29 9.14
C ALA A 452 -7.49 -30.71 8.08
N GLU A 453 -6.28 -31.02 8.51
CA GLU A 453 -5.29 -31.67 7.65
C GLU A 453 -5.69 -33.13 7.41
N GLN A 454 -5.62 -33.53 6.14
CA GLN A 454 -5.86 -34.90 5.70
C GLN A 454 -4.74 -35.32 4.75
N ASP A 455 -3.97 -36.33 5.16
CA ASP A 455 -2.85 -36.91 4.41
C ASP A 455 -1.76 -35.89 4.02
N GLY A 456 -1.43 -34.97 4.92
CA GLY A 456 -0.46 -33.89 4.73
C GLY A 456 -0.99 -32.71 3.91
N VAL A 457 -2.31 -32.65 3.68
CA VAL A 457 -2.94 -31.65 2.80
C VAL A 457 -4.05 -30.89 3.53
N LEU A 458 -4.00 -29.56 3.42
CA LEU A 458 -5.08 -28.65 3.80
C LEU A 458 -5.86 -28.26 2.54
N ARG A 459 -7.18 -28.36 2.58
CA ARG A 459 -8.05 -28.12 1.42
C ARG A 459 -9.09 -27.06 1.71
N PHE A 460 -9.33 -26.19 0.74
CA PHE A 460 -10.41 -25.22 0.81
C PHE A 460 -10.82 -24.73 -0.58
N HIS A 461 -12.07 -24.28 -0.69
CA HIS A 461 -12.58 -23.61 -1.88
C HIS A 461 -12.25 -22.10 -1.82
N LEU A 462 -11.97 -21.49 -2.96
CA LEU A 462 -11.70 -20.06 -3.08
C LEU A 462 -12.49 -19.47 -4.27
N ASP A 463 -13.36 -18.53 -3.97
CA ASP A 463 -14.23 -17.89 -4.97
C ASP A 463 -13.42 -17.10 -6.02
N PRO A 464 -14.00 -16.81 -7.20
CA PRO A 464 -13.38 -15.90 -8.15
C PRO A 464 -13.09 -14.54 -7.52
N ALA A 465 -12.02 -13.89 -7.96
CA ALA A 465 -11.63 -12.55 -7.54
C ALA A 465 -11.60 -12.39 -6.01
N SER A 466 -11.01 -13.35 -5.30
CA SER A 466 -10.97 -13.35 -3.83
C SER A 466 -9.57 -13.67 -3.31
N ALA A 467 -9.36 -13.46 -2.01
CA ALA A 467 -8.13 -13.89 -1.34
C ALA A 467 -8.41 -14.54 0.01
N ALA A 468 -7.49 -15.39 0.45
CA ALA A 468 -7.52 -15.97 1.78
C ALA A 468 -6.12 -16.01 2.39
N LEU A 469 -6.07 -15.89 3.73
CA LEU A 469 -4.88 -16.12 4.53
C LEU A 469 -5.08 -17.43 5.31
N LEU A 470 -4.29 -18.44 4.94
CA LEU A 470 -4.13 -19.66 5.72
C LEU A 470 -3.03 -19.42 6.76
N THR A 471 -3.33 -19.68 8.03
CA THR A 471 -2.35 -19.71 9.12
C THR A 471 -2.21 -21.11 9.66
N VAL A 472 -0.98 -21.62 9.70
CA VAL A 472 -0.63 -22.93 10.25
C VAL A 472 0.35 -22.71 11.41
N PRO A 473 -0.11 -22.85 12.67
CA PRO A 473 0.75 -22.69 13.84
C PRO A 473 1.92 -23.67 13.82
N ALA A 474 3.04 -23.28 14.46
CA ALA A 474 4.10 -24.23 14.76
C ALA A 474 3.55 -25.40 15.59
N VAL A 475 4.00 -26.61 15.27
CA VAL A 475 3.69 -27.79 16.09
C VAL A 475 4.47 -27.66 17.42
N PRO A 476 3.82 -27.84 18.59
CA PRO A 476 4.49 -27.78 19.89
C PRO A 476 5.65 -28.75 20.07
#